data_AF-A0A2W7R811-F1
#
_entry.id   AF-A0A2W7R811-F1
#
_cell.length_a   1.000
_cell.length_b   1.000
_cell.length_c   1.000
_cell.angle_alpha   90.00
_cell.angle_beta   90.00
_cell.angle_gamma   90.00
#
_symmetry.space_group_name_H-M   'P 1'
#
loop_
_entity.id
_entity.type
_entity.pdbx_description
1 polymer ?
#
loop_
_entity_poly.entity_id
_entity_poly.type
_entity_poly.pdbx_seq_one_letter_code
_entity_poly.pdbx_strand_id
1 'polypeptide(L)'
;MDEGEFEQLAKLCEYSDLSASEVIRSCVFKNRLPKARIPILEKQTYIELRKIGTNINQIAKHYNSNKPVPSDKLIAFKALQEKLNLLIKLLVNDH
;
A
#
# COMPACT_ATOMS: atom_id res chain seq x y z
N MET A 1 14.23 3.77 37.08
CA MET A 1 14.09 4.10 35.65
C MET A 1 14.31 5.59 35.53
N ASP A 2 15.37 6.01 34.88
CA ASP A 2 15.62 7.44 34.65
C ASP A 2 14.77 7.97 33.47
N GLU A 3 14.76 9.28 33.29
CA GLU A 3 13.97 9.94 32.25
C GLU A 3 14.41 9.52 30.83
N GLY A 4 15.70 9.27 30.61
CA GLY A 4 16.26 8.81 29.35
C GLY A 4 15.87 7.36 29.02
N GLU A 5 15.84 6.48 30.01
CA GLU A 5 15.36 5.10 29.88
C GLU A 5 13.88 5.07 29.51
N PHE A 6 13.07 5.96 30.11
CA PHE A 6 11.65 6.06 29.80
C PHE A 6 11.42 6.53 28.35
N GLU A 7 12.20 7.51 27.90
CA GLU A 7 12.16 8.02 26.53
C GLU A 7 12.59 6.96 25.50
N GLN A 8 13.62 6.17 25.83
CA GLN A 8 14.06 5.05 24.99
C GLN A 8 12.99 3.94 24.92
N LEU A 9 12.34 3.63 26.04
CA LEU A 9 11.24 2.66 26.05
C LEU A 9 10.07 3.13 25.19
N ALA A 10 9.71 4.42 25.27
CA ALA A 10 8.66 4.99 24.42
C ALA A 10 8.98 4.85 22.92
N LYS A 11 10.22 5.16 22.52
CA LYS A 11 10.69 4.98 21.13
C LYS A 11 10.61 3.52 20.67
N LEU A 12 10.93 2.56 21.56
CA LEU A 12 10.85 1.14 21.24
C LEU A 12 9.40 0.64 21.11
N CYS A 13 8.50 1.13 21.95
CA CYS A 13 7.07 0.85 21.84
C CYS A 13 6.52 1.34 20.51
N GLU A 14 6.82 2.59 20.13
CA GLU A 14 6.39 3.18 18.86
C GLU A 14 6.98 2.43 17.65
N TYR A 15 8.26 2.08 17.70
CA TYR A 15 8.95 1.35 16.64
C TYR A 15 8.36 -0.04 16.40
N SER A 16 7.89 -0.73 17.45
CA SER A 16 7.50 -2.14 17.38
C SER A 16 6.00 -2.42 17.48
N ASP A 17 5.19 -1.39 17.76
CA ASP A 17 3.75 -1.51 18.00
C ASP A 17 3.42 -2.47 19.16
N LEU A 18 4.30 -2.50 20.17
CA LEU A 18 4.19 -3.33 21.37
C LEU A 18 4.00 -2.45 22.61
N SER A 19 3.32 -2.96 23.63
CA SER A 19 3.26 -2.29 24.93
C SER A 19 4.62 -2.30 25.64
N ALA A 20 4.83 -1.34 26.54
CA ALA A 20 6.03 -1.26 27.38
C ALA A 20 6.39 -2.60 28.06
N SER A 21 5.38 -3.28 28.62
CA SER A 21 5.52 -4.59 29.25
C SER A 21 6.02 -5.67 28.28
N GLU A 22 5.56 -5.66 27.02
CA GLU A 22 5.96 -6.62 26.00
C GLU A 22 7.35 -6.35 25.44
N VAL A 23 7.72 -5.08 25.32
CA VAL A 23 9.07 -4.63 24.96
C VAL A 23 10.06 -5.10 26.03
N ILE A 24 9.81 -4.76 27.31
CA ILE A 24 10.64 -5.21 28.44
C ILE A 24 10.72 -6.73 28.45
N ARG A 25 9.59 -7.41 28.27
CA ARG A 25 9.57 -8.88 28.30
C ARG A 25 10.40 -9.50 27.18
N SER A 26 10.39 -8.89 25.99
CA SER A 26 11.13 -9.36 24.83
C SER A 26 12.63 -9.10 24.96
N CYS A 27 13.02 -7.92 25.43
CA CYS A 27 14.42 -7.58 25.63
C CYS A 27 15.05 -8.37 26.77
N VAL A 28 14.40 -8.44 27.94
CA VAL A 28 14.99 -8.97 29.17
C VAL A 28 14.89 -10.49 29.25
N PHE A 29 13.72 -11.08 29.01
CA PHE A 29 13.52 -12.52 29.24
C PHE A 29 13.77 -13.37 27.99
N LYS A 30 13.65 -12.78 26.80
CA LYS A 30 13.81 -13.51 25.52
C LYS A 30 15.09 -13.14 24.78
N ASN A 31 15.87 -12.21 25.33
CA ASN A 31 17.14 -11.72 24.77
C ASN A 31 17.05 -11.38 23.26
N ARG A 32 15.90 -10.82 22.86
CA ARG A 32 15.58 -10.49 21.45
C ARG A 32 15.12 -9.04 21.36
N LEU A 33 15.58 -8.34 20.33
CA LEU A 33 15.14 -6.98 20.07
C LEU A 33 13.70 -6.96 19.52
N PRO A 34 12.88 -5.95 19.87
CA PRO A 34 11.59 -5.71 19.25
C PRO A 34 11.77 -5.56 17.74
N LYS A 35 10.87 -6.15 16.95
CA LYS A 35 10.90 -6.01 15.50
C LYS A 35 10.20 -4.73 15.09
N ALA A 36 10.63 -4.14 13.96
CA ALA A 36 9.94 -3.00 13.39
C ALA A 36 8.46 -3.34 13.16
N ARG A 37 7.61 -2.33 13.35
CA ARG A 37 6.23 -2.33 12.91
C ARG A 37 6.21 -2.71 11.43
N ILE A 38 5.58 -3.83 11.13
CA ILE A 38 5.33 -4.23 9.75
C ILE A 38 4.29 -3.23 9.23
N PRO A 39 4.55 -2.51 8.11
CA PRO A 39 3.57 -1.61 7.56
C PRO A 39 2.23 -2.33 7.38
N ILE A 40 1.14 -1.68 7.81
CA ILE A 40 -0.24 -2.21 7.67
C ILE A 40 -0.60 -2.50 6.21
N LEU A 41 0.18 -1.95 5.26
CA LEU A 41 0.01 -2.22 3.85
C LEU A 41 0.28 -3.71 3.58
N GLU A 42 -0.80 -4.48 3.50
CA GLU A 42 -0.74 -5.90 3.20
C GLU A 42 0.07 -6.12 1.93
N LYS A 43 0.84 -7.21 1.89
CA LYS A 43 1.65 -7.58 0.72
C LYS A 43 0.82 -7.55 -0.58
N GLN A 44 -0.46 -7.90 -0.48
CA GLN A 44 -1.40 -7.84 -1.59
C GLN A 44 -1.62 -6.40 -2.08
N THR A 45 -1.85 -5.45 -1.19
CA THR A 45 -1.99 -4.03 -1.51
C THR A 45 -0.74 -3.48 -2.19
N TYR A 46 0.45 -3.86 -1.72
CA TYR A 46 1.71 -3.47 -2.38
C TYR A 46 1.80 -4.02 -3.81
N ILE A 47 1.40 -5.27 -4.03
CA ILE A 47 1.37 -5.90 -5.36
C ILE A 47 0.40 -5.14 -6.29
N GLU A 48 -0.79 -4.80 -5.80
CA GLU A 48 -1.76 -4.06 -6.60
C GLU A 48 -1.27 -2.65 -6.94
N LEU A 49 -0.66 -1.93 -5.99
CA LEU A 49 -0.02 -0.63 -6.26
C LEU A 49 1.08 -0.74 -7.32
N ARG A 50 1.90 -1.81 -7.28
CA ARG A 50 2.93 -2.06 -8.30
C ARG A 50 2.32 -2.27 -9.69
N LYS A 51 1.21 -2.98 -9.79
CA LYS A 51 0.49 -3.18 -11.07
C LYS A 51 -0.05 -1.85 -11.60
N ILE A 52 -0.66 -1.04 -10.74
CA ILE A 52 -1.16 0.31 -11.09
C ILE A 52 -0.01 1.17 -11.61
N GLY A 53 1.13 1.23 -10.90
CA GLY A 53 2.30 2.00 -11.34
C GLY A 53 2.88 1.52 -12.67
N THR A 54 2.86 0.21 -12.92
CA THR A 54 3.29 -0.37 -14.22
C THR A 54 2.41 0.12 -15.36
N ASN A 55 1.08 0.14 -15.18
CA ASN A 55 0.14 0.62 -16.17
C ASN A 55 0.32 2.12 -16.46
N ILE A 56 0.50 2.93 -15.41
CA ILE A 56 0.75 4.38 -15.56
C ILE A 56 2.02 4.63 -16.38
N ASN A 57 3.10 3.89 -16.10
CA ASN A 57 4.36 4.03 -16.83
C ASN A 57 4.22 3.65 -18.32
N GLN A 58 3.42 2.64 -18.63
CA GLN A 58 3.13 2.25 -20.02
C GLN A 58 2.36 3.35 -20.75
N ILE A 59 1.35 3.95 -20.12
CA ILE A 59 0.59 5.08 -20.68
C ILE A 59 1.51 6.27 -20.94
N ALA A 60 2.36 6.63 -19.97
CA ALA A 60 3.30 7.73 -20.11
C ALA A 60 4.29 7.50 -21.26
N LYS A 61 4.87 6.29 -21.35
CA LYS A 61 5.75 5.92 -22.47
C LYS A 61 5.03 5.98 -23.81
N HIS A 62 3.79 5.53 -23.88
CA HIS A 62 2.99 5.60 -25.10
C HIS A 62 2.71 7.05 -25.51
N TYR A 63 2.27 7.89 -24.57
CA TYR A 63 2.06 9.31 -24.80
C TYR A 63 3.32 10.01 -25.30
N ASN A 64 4.46 9.77 -24.65
CA ASN A 64 5.76 10.33 -25.04
C ASN A 64 6.27 9.81 -26.39
N SER A 65 5.73 8.71 -26.90
CA SER A 65 6.15 8.14 -28.19
C SER A 65 5.55 8.88 -29.40
N ASN A 66 4.62 9.83 -29.20
CA ASN A 66 3.86 10.52 -30.25
C ASN A 66 3.21 9.59 -31.29
N LYS A 67 3.04 8.30 -30.95
CA LYS A 67 2.36 7.34 -31.82
C LYS A 67 0.85 7.50 -31.63
N PRO A 68 0.10 7.81 -32.69
CA PRO A 68 -1.36 7.91 -32.58
C PRO A 68 -1.94 6.54 -32.23
N VAL A 69 -2.93 6.54 -31.34
CA VAL A 69 -3.76 5.36 -31.10
C VAL A 69 -4.71 5.22 -32.29
N PRO A 70 -4.75 4.06 -32.97
CA PRO A 70 -5.72 3.82 -34.04
C PRO A 70 -7.16 4.09 -33.57
N SER A 71 -7.97 4.72 -34.41
CA SER A 71 -9.31 5.20 -34.06
C SER A 71 -10.27 4.07 -33.64
N ASP A 72 -10.16 2.92 -34.30
CA ASP A 72 -10.86 1.67 -33.96
C ASP A 72 -10.57 1.20 -32.53
N LYS A 73 -9.29 1.27 -32.12
CA LYS A 73 -8.89 0.92 -30.75
C LYS A 73 -9.41 1.92 -29.73
N LEU A 74 -9.40 3.21 -30.06
CA LEU A 74 -9.94 4.24 -29.19
C LEU A 74 -11.45 4.07 -28.95
N ILE A 75 -12.20 3.71 -29.99
CA ILE A 75 -13.63 3.40 -29.89
C ILE A 75 -13.85 2.19 -28.97
N ALA A 76 -13.08 1.13 -29.15
CA ALA A 76 -13.16 -0.06 -28.30
C ALA A 76 -12.84 0.27 -26.82
N PHE A 77 -11.83 1.10 -26.56
CA PHE A 77 -11.50 1.55 -25.20
C PHE A 77 -12.63 2.35 -24.56
N LYS A 78 -13.25 3.28 -25.29
CA LYS A 78 -14.40 4.05 -24.80
C LYS A 78 -15.59 3.14 -24.45
N ALA A 79 -15.93 2.20 -25.33
CA ALA A 79 -17.01 1.26 -25.07
C ALA A 79 -16.73 0.36 -23.85
N LEU A 80 -15.47 -0.05 -23.65
CA LEU A 80 -15.07 -0.82 -22.46
C LEU A 80 -15.17 0.03 -21.19
N GLN A 81 -14.74 1.29 -21.24
CA GLN A 81 -14.84 2.22 -20.11
C GLN A 81 -16.29 2.44 -19.69
N GLU A 82 -17.20 2.65 -20.63
CA GLU A 82 -18.64 2.81 -20.34
C GLU A 82 -19.23 1.58 -19.64
N LYS A 83 -18.90 0.37 -20.13
CA LYS A 83 -19.35 -0.89 -19.51
C LYS A 83 -18.81 -1.07 -18.09
N LEU A 84 -17.54 -0.76 -17.86
CA LEU A 84 -16.93 -0.83 -16.52
C LEU A 84 -17.57 0.17 -15.56
N ASN A 85 -17.84 1.40 -16.00
CA ASN A 85 -18.54 2.40 -15.18
C ASN A 85 -19.95 1.93 -14.80
N LEU A 86 -20.67 1.30 -15.72
CA LEU A 86 -21.99 0.74 -15.44
C LEU A 86 -21.92 -0.40 -14.39
N LEU A 87 -20.95 -1.30 -14.52
CA LEU A 87 -20.73 -2.36 -13.53
C LEU A 87 -20.36 -1.81 -12.15
N ILE A 88 -19.46 -0.83 -12.08
CA ILE A 88 -19.10 -0.18 -10.81
C ILE A 88 -20.33 0.48 -10.19
N LYS A 89 -21.15 1.17 -10.99
CA LYS A 89 -22.39 1.79 -10.51
C LYS A 89 -23.36 0.76 -9.94
N LEU A 90 -23.52 -0.40 -10.57
CA LEU A 90 -24.35 -1.48 -10.04
C LEU A 90 -23.79 -2.03 -8.73
N LEU A 91 -22.49 -2.37 -8.71
CA LEU A 91 -21.83 -2.93 -7.53
C LEU A 91 -21.78 -2.00 -6.32
N VAL A 92 -21.73 -0.68 -6.54
CA VAL A 92 -21.68 0.33 -5.47
C VAL A 92 -23.07 0.73 -4.97
N ASN A 93 -24.11 0.60 -5.80
CA ASN A 93 -25.49 0.95 -5.42
C ASN A 93 -26.35 -0.26 -5.00
N ASP A 94 -25.83 -1.49 -5.02
CA ASP A 94 -26.47 -2.70 -4.48
C ASP A 94 -26.29 -2.83 -2.94
N HIS A 95 -26.45 -1.72 -2.21
CA HIS A 95 -26.48 -1.66 -0.74
C HIS A 95 -27.83 -1.16 -0.23
#